data_AF-A0A076MZN8-F1
#
_entry.id   AF-A0A076MZN8-F1
#
_cell.length_a   1.000
_cell.length_b   1.000
_cell.length_c   1.000
_cell.angle_alpha   90.00
_cell.angle_beta   90.00
_cell.angle_gamma   90.00
#
_symmetry.space_group_name_H-M   'P 1'
#
loop_
_entity.id
_entity.type
_entity.pdbx_description
1 polymer ?
#
loop_
_entity_poly.entity_id
_entity_poly.type
_entity_poly.pdbx_seq_one_letter_code
_entity_poly.pdbx_strand_id
1 'polypeptide(L)'
;MPLDPDDPRPPYVQVANALRAAILTKKFSPGDKLPSRNELAKTYNVAPMTVQNALRELREEGLIVSRQGSGVFVRERTERPIGLRPHIERAFEAQHVTVDFAGFSGETLHGVIAEPLDKIRIGRLRPESIRVRLLVPDPRQPWTLPVTVDERTDSPVFRKRAEEIMRRNTLAIVDSVTELADLGLINEASAEIRVHNVPPTFKLYLINDEEAFFGFYPVREHVISYDGQTESMYDLMGKDAILFHHSANDDDTSTGSQYVDQAKTWFESMWSSVGKDFQR
;
A
#
# COMPACT_ATOMS: atom_id res chain seq x y z
N MET A 1 24.61 6.95 27.53
CA MET A 1 23.99 6.93 28.87
C MET A 1 24.11 5.51 29.38
N PRO A 2 24.56 5.32 30.62
CA PRO A 2 24.55 4.00 31.24
C PRO A 2 23.10 3.50 31.36
N LEU A 3 22.94 2.18 31.38
CA LEU A 3 21.66 1.52 31.59
C LEU A 3 21.11 1.84 32.99
N ASP A 4 19.78 1.73 33.13
CA ASP A 4 19.11 1.90 34.43
C ASP A 4 19.19 0.56 35.20
N PRO A 5 19.93 0.50 36.31
CA PRO A 5 20.07 -0.73 37.10
C PRO A 5 18.77 -1.16 37.80
N ASP A 6 17.82 -0.23 37.98
CA ASP A 6 16.53 -0.49 38.63
C ASP A 6 15.43 -0.86 37.62
N ASP A 7 15.71 -0.79 36.32
CA ASP A 7 14.79 -1.23 35.27
C ASP A 7 14.75 -2.76 35.19
N PRO A 8 13.58 -3.40 35.42
CA PRO A 8 13.45 -4.86 35.47
C PRO A 8 13.70 -5.54 34.11
N ARG A 9 13.82 -4.77 33.02
CA ARG A 9 14.02 -5.31 31.68
C ARG A 9 15.48 -5.77 31.48
N PRO A 10 15.70 -6.85 30.72
CA PRO A 10 17.05 -7.31 30.41
C PRO A 10 17.92 -6.21 29.76
N PRO A 11 19.24 -6.18 30.02
CA PRO A 11 20.13 -5.15 29.49
C PRO A 11 20.08 -4.96 27.97
N TYR A 12 19.87 -6.03 27.20
CA TYR A 12 19.77 -5.92 25.74
C TYR A 12 18.48 -5.18 25.30
N VAL A 13 17.37 -5.36 26.02
CA VAL A 13 16.10 -4.67 25.78
C VAL A 13 16.26 -3.18 26.06
N GLN A 14 16.96 -2.82 27.13
CA GLN A 14 17.25 -1.42 27.45
C GLN A 14 18.12 -0.75 26.37
N VAL A 15 19.15 -1.45 25.87
CA VAL A 15 19.98 -0.97 24.75
C VAL A 15 19.15 -0.84 23.46
N ALA A 16 18.29 -1.82 23.15
CA ALA A 16 17.40 -1.77 22.00
C ALA A 16 16.43 -0.58 22.10
N ASN A 17 15.81 -0.35 23.25
CA ASN A 17 14.93 0.78 23.52
C ASN A 17 15.66 2.12 23.32
N ALA A 18 16.88 2.27 23.83
CA ALA A 18 17.65 3.51 23.71
C ALA A 18 18.03 3.80 22.24
N LEU A 19 18.46 2.79 21.49
CA LEU A 19 18.77 2.91 20.07
C LEU A 19 17.50 3.15 19.23
N ARG A 20 16.39 2.48 19.56
CA ARG A 20 15.08 2.70 18.95
C ARG A 20 14.65 4.14 19.13
N ALA A 21 14.73 4.68 20.35
CA ALA A 21 14.42 6.06 20.63
C ALA A 21 15.32 7.01 19.81
N ALA A 22 16.62 6.77 19.74
CA ALA A 22 17.55 7.58 18.95
C ALA A 22 17.25 7.57 17.44
N ILE A 23 16.82 6.42 16.89
CA ILE A 23 16.37 6.32 15.49
C ILE A 23 15.05 7.08 15.30
N LEU A 24 14.08 6.90 16.21
CA LEU A 24 12.75 7.52 16.11
C LEU A 24 12.79 9.04 16.27
N THR A 25 13.71 9.57 17.08
CA THR A 25 13.93 11.01 17.26
C THR A 25 14.88 11.61 16.24
N LYS A 26 15.27 10.84 15.20
CA LYS A 26 16.20 11.26 14.13
C LYS A 26 17.60 11.66 14.62
N LYS A 27 18.05 11.18 15.78
CA LYS A 27 19.46 11.28 16.19
C LYS A 27 20.36 10.42 15.29
N PHE A 28 19.81 9.32 14.78
CA PHE A 28 20.34 8.61 13.62
C PHE A 28 19.30 8.68 12.51
N SER A 29 19.69 9.26 11.37
CA SER A 29 18.85 9.41 10.19
C SER A 29 18.76 8.10 9.39
N PRO A 30 17.70 7.89 8.59
CA PRO A 30 17.65 6.77 7.65
C PRO A 30 18.88 6.79 6.72
N GLY A 31 19.52 5.63 6.52
CA GLY A 31 20.77 5.53 5.76
C GLY A 31 22.04 5.73 6.60
N ASP A 32 21.95 6.29 7.80
CA ASP A 32 23.12 6.48 8.67
C ASP A 32 23.72 5.16 9.12
N LYS A 33 25.05 5.12 9.18
CA LYS A 33 25.78 4.01 9.80
C LYS A 33 25.70 4.13 11.31
N LEU A 34 25.22 3.09 11.98
CA LEU A 34 25.27 3.01 13.44
C LEU A 34 26.72 2.81 13.91
N PRO A 35 27.06 3.29 15.12
CA PRO A 35 28.34 2.97 15.74
C PRO A 35 28.57 1.46 15.80
N SER A 36 29.82 1.03 15.72
CA SER A 36 30.18 -0.38 15.75
C SER A 36 29.76 -1.06 17.06
N ARG A 37 29.63 -2.39 17.03
CA ARG A 37 29.29 -3.19 18.21
C ARG A 37 30.19 -2.88 19.42
N ASN A 38 31.48 -2.64 19.18
CA ASN A 38 32.44 -2.34 20.25
C ASN A 38 32.27 -0.92 20.80
N GLU A 39 31.93 0.06 19.96
CA GLU A 39 31.65 1.43 20.38
C GLU A 39 30.34 1.52 21.17
N LEU A 40 29.30 0.81 20.73
CA LEU A 40 28.04 0.70 21.45
C LEU A 40 28.24 0.01 22.81
N ALA A 41 29.03 -1.06 22.87
CA ALA A 41 29.32 -1.78 24.12
C ALA A 41 30.00 -0.86 25.14
N LYS A 42 30.96 -0.04 24.69
CA LYS A 42 31.60 0.99 25.52
C LYS A 42 30.60 2.08 25.95
N THR A 43 29.77 2.55 25.02
CA THR A 43 28.82 3.66 25.26
C THR A 43 27.74 3.32 26.29
N TYR A 44 27.25 2.08 26.26
CA TYR A 44 26.21 1.59 27.17
C TYR A 44 26.78 0.80 28.36
N ASN A 45 28.10 0.64 28.45
CA ASN A 45 28.80 -0.14 29.47
C ASN A 45 28.25 -1.57 29.62
N VAL A 46 28.14 -2.30 28.50
CA VAL A 46 27.61 -3.67 28.46
C VAL A 46 28.53 -4.61 27.67
N ALA A 47 28.33 -5.92 27.84
CA ALA A 47 29.04 -6.91 27.03
C ALA A 47 28.71 -6.78 25.53
N PRO A 48 29.67 -7.03 24.61
CA PRO A 48 29.42 -7.00 23.17
C PRO A 48 28.28 -7.92 22.71
N MET A 49 28.08 -9.06 23.39
CA MET A 49 26.97 -9.97 23.12
C MET A 49 25.60 -9.35 23.45
N THR A 50 25.52 -8.52 24.48
CA THR A 50 24.30 -7.77 24.83
C THR A 50 23.92 -6.80 23.71
N VAL A 51 24.91 -6.08 23.16
CA VAL A 51 24.70 -5.21 21.99
C VAL A 51 24.28 -6.02 20.76
N GLN A 52 24.88 -7.19 20.54
CA GLN A 52 24.49 -8.04 19.42
C GLN A 52 23.03 -8.49 19.51
N ASN A 53 22.56 -8.83 20.71
CA ASN A 53 21.15 -9.17 20.95
C ASN A 53 20.23 -7.97 20.72
N ALA A 54 20.62 -6.77 21.18
CA ALA A 54 19.87 -5.54 20.93
C ALA A 54 19.78 -5.19 19.44
N LEU A 55 20.89 -5.32 18.71
CA LEU A 55 20.91 -5.11 17.25
C LEU A 55 20.14 -6.19 16.50
N ARG A 56 20.02 -7.41 17.05
CA ARG A 56 19.15 -8.44 16.47
C ARG A 56 17.68 -8.04 16.62
N GLU A 57 17.27 -7.60 17.80
CA GLU A 57 15.90 -7.12 18.07
C GLU A 57 15.52 -5.96 17.13
N LEU A 58 16.38 -4.94 17.00
CA LEU A 58 16.14 -3.82 16.07
C LEU A 58 16.11 -4.25 14.59
N ARG A 59 16.83 -5.32 14.23
CA ARG A 59 16.79 -5.89 12.88
C ARG A 59 15.47 -6.63 12.63
N GLU A 60 15.01 -7.41 13.61
CA GLU A 60 13.72 -8.10 13.59
C GLU A 60 12.55 -7.10 13.51
N GLU A 61 12.67 -5.94 14.16
CA GLU A 61 11.74 -4.80 14.04
C GLU A 61 11.84 -4.03 12.72
N GLY A 62 12.82 -4.36 11.87
CA GLY A 62 13.03 -3.68 10.60
C GLY A 62 13.62 -2.26 10.71
N LEU A 63 14.11 -1.82 11.87
CA LEU A 63 14.67 -0.47 12.04
C LEU A 63 16.08 -0.33 11.48
N ILE A 64 16.82 -1.43 11.37
CA ILE A 64 18.20 -1.46 10.89
C ILE A 64 18.43 -2.59 9.89
N VAL A 65 19.49 -2.45 9.09
CA VAL A 65 19.97 -3.46 8.14
C VAL A 65 21.48 -3.65 8.31
N SER A 66 21.94 -4.89 8.15
CA SER A 66 23.38 -5.20 8.18
C SER A 66 23.88 -5.35 6.76
N ARG A 67 24.96 -4.64 6.42
CA ARG A 67 25.69 -4.80 5.16
C ARG A 67 26.98 -5.53 5.46
N GLN A 68 27.17 -6.71 4.87
CA GLN A 68 28.35 -7.55 5.09
C GLN A 68 29.62 -6.74 4.79
N GLY A 69 30.58 -6.74 5.72
CA GLY A 69 31.83 -5.97 5.62
C GLY A 69 31.71 -4.46 5.88
N SER A 70 30.50 -3.90 5.82
CA SER A 70 30.30 -2.44 5.87
C SER A 70 29.66 -1.93 7.17
N GLY A 71 29.10 -2.82 7.99
CA GLY A 71 28.53 -2.50 9.30
C GLY A 71 26.99 -2.55 9.34
N VAL A 72 26.41 -1.87 10.33
CA VAL A 72 24.97 -1.79 10.54
C VAL A 72 24.50 -0.37 10.21
N PHE A 73 23.42 -0.27 9.45
CA PHE A 73 22.87 1.00 8.99
C PHE A 73 21.43 1.11 9.49
N VAL A 74 21.00 2.31 9.84
CA VAL A 74 19.58 2.62 9.99
C VAL A 74 18.93 2.34 8.66
N ARG A 75 17.90 1.50 8.67
CA ARG A 75 17.18 1.19 7.45
C ARG A 75 16.68 2.51 6.87
N GLU A 76 17.07 2.82 5.63
CA GLU A 76 16.32 3.78 4.82
C GLU A 76 14.88 3.30 4.88
N ARG A 77 14.05 4.03 5.62
CA ARG A 77 12.62 3.80 5.54
C ARG A 77 12.26 4.09 4.08
N THR A 78 12.23 3.05 3.25
CA THR A 78 11.09 2.89 2.35
C THR A 78 9.91 3.12 3.26
N GLU A 79 9.26 4.23 3.01
CA GLU A 79 8.39 4.97 3.89
C GLU A 79 7.56 4.02 4.76
N ARG A 80 7.38 4.35 6.06
CA ARG A 80 6.39 3.63 6.89
C ARG A 80 5.15 3.44 6.02
N PRO A 81 4.45 2.28 6.02
CA PRO A 81 3.19 2.19 5.30
C PRO A 81 2.31 3.37 5.72
N ILE A 82 2.24 4.40 4.88
CA ILE A 82 1.42 5.56 5.14
C ILE A 82 0.01 5.09 4.81
N GLY A 83 -0.93 5.39 5.71
CA GLY A 83 -2.32 5.08 5.43
C GLY A 83 -2.74 5.82 4.16
N LEU A 84 -3.27 5.09 3.19
CA LEU A 84 -3.85 5.66 1.98
C LEU A 84 -4.94 6.69 2.32
N ARG A 85 -5.70 6.46 3.39
CA ARG A 85 -6.85 7.26 3.82
C ARG A 85 -6.51 8.76 4.00
N PRO A 86 -5.55 9.17 4.84
CA PRO A 86 -5.16 10.58 4.96
C PRO A 86 -4.82 11.30 3.63
N HIS A 87 -4.26 10.58 2.66
CA HIS A 87 -3.89 11.15 1.36
C HIS A 87 -5.11 11.32 0.46
N ILE A 88 -5.97 10.31 0.41
CA ILE A 88 -7.26 10.40 -0.28
C ILE A 88 -8.12 11.54 0.32
N GLU A 89 -8.18 11.65 1.65
CA GLU A 89 -8.92 12.73 2.30
C GLU A 89 -8.38 14.11 1.92
N ARG A 90 -7.05 14.29 1.93
CA ARG A 90 -6.41 15.55 1.52
C ARG A 90 -6.62 15.85 0.04
N ALA A 91 -6.50 14.85 -0.82
CA ALA A 91 -6.64 15.01 -2.27
C ALA A 91 -8.01 15.57 -2.67
N PHE A 92 -9.05 15.21 -1.92
CA PHE A 92 -10.42 15.69 -2.14
C PHE A 92 -10.66 17.14 -1.66
N GLU A 93 -9.67 17.78 -1.02
CA GLU A 93 -9.68 19.23 -0.74
C GLU A 93 -9.28 20.07 -1.97
N ALA A 94 -8.71 19.45 -3.01
CA ALA A 94 -8.32 20.13 -4.24
C ALA A 94 -9.52 20.52 -5.12
N GLN A 95 -9.33 21.49 -6.01
CA GLN A 95 -10.36 21.89 -6.98
C GLN A 95 -10.62 20.79 -8.02
N HIS A 96 -9.60 20.03 -8.41
CA HIS A 96 -9.69 18.99 -9.42
C HIS A 96 -9.14 17.70 -8.82
N VAL A 97 -9.99 16.69 -8.68
CA VAL A 97 -9.64 15.43 -8.03
C VAL A 97 -9.53 14.35 -9.08
N THR A 98 -8.37 13.67 -9.13
CA THR A 98 -8.17 12.51 -9.99
C THR A 98 -7.74 11.32 -9.14
N VAL A 99 -8.38 10.17 -9.34
CA VAL A 99 -8.01 8.92 -8.67
C VAL A 99 -8.01 7.79 -9.69
N ASP A 100 -6.83 7.26 -9.98
CA ASP A 100 -6.69 6.07 -10.82
C ASP A 100 -6.26 4.89 -9.96
N PHE A 101 -7.01 3.81 -10.03
CA PHE A 101 -6.75 2.59 -9.28
C PHE A 101 -6.51 1.44 -10.24
N ALA A 102 -5.40 0.73 -10.05
CA ALA A 102 -5.18 -0.57 -10.67
C ALA A 102 -4.97 -1.62 -9.59
N GLY A 103 -5.74 -2.70 -9.61
CA GLY A 103 -5.59 -3.76 -8.61
C GLY A 103 -6.76 -4.72 -8.55
N PHE A 104 -6.79 -5.52 -7.50
CA PHE A 104 -7.89 -6.44 -7.23
C PHE A 104 -9.04 -5.74 -6.50
N SER A 105 -10.27 -6.19 -6.76
CA SER A 105 -11.57 -5.86 -6.12
C SER A 105 -12.00 -4.40 -5.99
N GLY A 106 -11.11 -3.41 -5.93
CA GLY A 106 -11.47 -2.03 -5.60
C GLY A 106 -11.91 -1.83 -4.14
N GLU A 107 -11.92 -2.87 -3.30
CA GLU A 107 -12.46 -2.82 -1.94
C GLU A 107 -11.75 -1.80 -1.05
N THR A 108 -10.42 -1.74 -1.12
CA THR A 108 -9.64 -0.78 -0.34
C THR A 108 -9.92 0.65 -0.79
N LEU A 109 -10.00 0.92 -2.11
CA LEU A 109 -10.36 2.24 -2.62
C LEU A 109 -11.76 2.64 -2.17
N HIS A 110 -12.74 1.74 -2.34
CA HIS A 110 -14.12 1.96 -1.96
C HIS A 110 -14.24 2.38 -0.48
N GLY A 111 -13.53 1.69 0.41
CA GLY A 111 -13.54 1.99 1.84
C GLY A 111 -12.89 3.33 2.23
N VAL A 112 -11.94 3.86 1.45
CA VAL A 112 -11.27 5.14 1.77
C VAL A 112 -11.90 6.35 1.05
N ILE A 113 -12.51 6.14 -0.11
CA ILE A 113 -13.12 7.22 -0.91
C ILE A 113 -14.53 7.59 -0.43
N ALA A 114 -15.22 6.69 0.29
CA ALA A 114 -16.58 6.90 0.76
C ALA A 114 -16.74 8.16 1.62
N GLU A 115 -15.86 8.39 2.59
CA GLU A 115 -15.97 9.55 3.49
C GLU A 115 -15.77 10.90 2.76
N PRO A 116 -14.75 11.08 1.89
CA PRO A 116 -14.67 12.28 1.07
C PRO A 116 -15.91 12.54 0.20
N LEU A 117 -16.47 11.49 -0.43
CA LEU A 117 -17.70 11.62 -1.21
C LEU A 117 -18.89 12.04 -0.33
N ASP A 118 -19.02 11.49 0.88
CA ASP A 118 -20.04 11.92 1.85
C ASP A 118 -19.86 13.37 2.28
N LYS A 119 -18.62 13.84 2.48
CA LYS A 119 -18.32 15.24 2.79
C LYS A 119 -18.76 16.18 1.65
N ILE A 120 -18.71 15.73 0.39
CA ILE A 120 -19.26 16.47 -0.75
C ILE A 120 -20.79 16.47 -0.71
N ARG A 121 -21.43 15.32 -0.45
CA ARG A 121 -22.90 15.20 -0.31
C ARG A 121 -23.47 16.22 0.69
N ILE A 122 -22.78 16.44 1.81
CA ILE A 122 -23.19 17.41 2.85
C ILE A 122 -22.60 18.82 2.66
N GLY A 123 -21.94 19.09 1.53
CA GLY A 123 -21.43 20.41 1.16
C GLY A 123 -20.21 20.91 1.94
N ARG A 124 -19.49 20.03 2.65
CA ARG A 124 -18.24 20.34 3.36
C ARG A 124 -17.02 20.39 2.42
N LEU A 125 -17.04 19.59 1.36
CA LEU A 125 -16.07 19.64 0.26
C LEU A 125 -16.81 20.03 -1.03
N ARG A 126 -16.14 20.79 -1.89
CA ARG A 126 -16.73 21.32 -3.13
C ARG A 126 -15.68 21.36 -4.25
N PRO A 127 -15.14 20.20 -4.68
CA PRO A 127 -14.28 20.18 -5.85
C PRO A 127 -15.09 20.61 -7.08
N GLU A 128 -14.43 21.23 -8.04
CA GLU A 128 -15.01 21.58 -9.33
C GLU A 128 -15.17 20.32 -10.20
N SER A 129 -14.21 19.39 -10.11
CA SER A 129 -14.24 18.13 -10.85
C SER A 129 -13.74 16.92 -10.07
N ILE A 130 -14.29 15.75 -10.38
CA ILE A 130 -13.83 14.44 -9.89
C ILE A 130 -13.77 13.45 -11.05
N ARG A 131 -12.62 12.82 -11.23
CA ARG A 131 -12.45 11.69 -12.15
C ARG A 131 -11.90 10.49 -11.40
N VAL A 132 -12.61 9.37 -11.47
CA VAL A 132 -12.17 8.08 -10.91
C VAL A 132 -12.05 7.05 -12.04
N ARG A 133 -10.91 6.38 -12.17
CA ARG A 133 -10.73 5.27 -13.11
C ARG A 133 -10.31 4.02 -12.37
N LEU A 134 -11.00 2.92 -12.62
CA LEU A 134 -10.73 1.62 -12.00
C LEU A 134 -10.32 0.62 -13.06
N LEU A 135 -9.07 0.19 -13.03
CA LEU A 135 -8.51 -0.86 -13.85
C LEU A 135 -8.39 -2.15 -13.02
N VAL A 136 -9.23 -3.14 -13.32
CA VAL A 136 -9.33 -4.38 -12.53
C VAL A 136 -9.23 -5.61 -13.42
N PRO A 137 -8.89 -6.81 -12.92
CA PRO A 137 -8.85 -8.01 -13.77
C PRO A 137 -10.26 -8.42 -14.25
N ASP A 138 -10.38 -9.16 -15.35
CA ASP A 138 -11.66 -9.74 -15.80
C ASP A 138 -11.88 -11.11 -15.15
N PRO A 139 -12.79 -11.26 -14.17
CA PRO A 139 -13.04 -12.55 -13.50
C PRO A 139 -13.78 -13.55 -14.39
N ARG A 140 -14.28 -13.14 -15.56
CA ARG A 140 -15.01 -14.02 -16.48
C ARG A 140 -14.08 -14.92 -17.29
N GLN A 141 -12.78 -14.59 -17.33
CA GLN A 141 -11.74 -15.37 -17.99
C GLN A 141 -10.97 -16.20 -16.95
N PRO A 142 -10.44 -17.38 -17.30
CA PRO A 142 -9.55 -18.15 -16.41
C PRO A 142 -8.31 -17.36 -16.00
N TRP A 143 -7.92 -17.45 -14.73
CA TRP A 143 -6.76 -16.75 -14.20
C TRP A 143 -5.56 -17.70 -14.06
N THR A 144 -4.35 -17.14 -14.20
CA THR A 144 -3.11 -17.88 -13.89
C THR A 144 -2.69 -17.72 -12.43
N LEU A 145 -3.30 -16.79 -11.69
CA LEU A 145 -3.26 -16.63 -10.24
C LEU A 145 -4.51 -15.87 -9.79
N PRO A 146 -5.15 -16.22 -8.66
CA PRO A 146 -4.92 -17.39 -7.81
C PRO A 146 -5.13 -18.73 -8.49
N VAL A 147 -4.55 -19.80 -7.91
CA VAL A 147 -4.69 -21.19 -8.38
C VAL A 147 -4.89 -22.16 -7.23
N THR A 148 -5.45 -23.33 -7.53
CA THR A 148 -5.59 -24.44 -6.57
C THR A 148 -4.21 -24.90 -6.05
N VAL A 149 -4.13 -25.32 -4.79
CA VAL A 149 -2.86 -25.80 -4.20
C VAL A 149 -2.39 -27.10 -4.84
N ASP A 150 -3.32 -28.03 -5.09
CA ASP A 150 -3.00 -29.38 -5.56
C ASP A 150 -2.60 -29.40 -7.04
N GLU A 151 -3.41 -28.79 -7.90
CA GLU A 151 -3.24 -28.87 -9.37
C GLU A 151 -2.60 -27.62 -9.99
N ARG A 152 -2.56 -26.49 -9.26
CA ARG A 152 -2.09 -25.19 -9.77
C ARG A 152 -2.88 -24.71 -10.99
N THR A 153 -4.18 -24.93 -10.95
CA THR A 153 -5.14 -24.57 -12.00
C THR A 153 -6.10 -23.47 -11.54
N ASP A 154 -6.74 -22.81 -12.51
CA ASP A 154 -7.85 -21.88 -12.26
C ASP A 154 -8.97 -22.55 -11.45
N SER A 155 -9.63 -21.78 -10.58
CA SER A 155 -10.85 -22.21 -9.89
C SER A 155 -12.04 -21.36 -10.35
N PRO A 156 -13.05 -21.97 -11.02
CA PRO A 156 -14.30 -21.29 -11.35
C PRO A 156 -15.06 -20.78 -10.10
N VAL A 157 -14.93 -21.49 -8.97
CA VAL A 157 -15.53 -21.11 -7.68
C VAL A 157 -14.89 -19.81 -7.18
N PHE A 158 -13.56 -19.74 -7.20
CA PHE A 158 -12.83 -18.52 -6.88
C PHE A 158 -13.24 -17.37 -7.78
N ARG A 159 -13.32 -17.60 -9.11
CA ARG A 159 -13.68 -16.54 -10.06
C ARG A 159 -15.10 -15.99 -9.85
N LYS A 160 -16.08 -16.85 -9.55
CA LYS A 160 -17.44 -16.41 -9.19
C LYS A 160 -17.42 -15.52 -7.94
N ARG A 161 -16.70 -15.93 -6.89
CA ARG A 161 -16.49 -15.11 -5.69
C ARG A 161 -15.80 -13.78 -5.99
N ALA A 162 -14.75 -13.81 -6.82
CA ALA A 162 -14.00 -12.62 -7.22
C ALA A 162 -14.90 -11.63 -7.97
N GLU A 163 -15.72 -12.12 -8.91
CA GLU A 163 -16.68 -11.30 -9.65
C GLU A 163 -17.65 -10.58 -8.70
N GLU A 164 -18.25 -11.27 -7.73
CA GLU A 164 -19.18 -10.64 -6.78
C GLU A 164 -18.51 -9.55 -5.94
N ILE A 165 -17.32 -9.83 -5.39
CA ILE A 165 -16.57 -8.87 -4.58
C ILE A 165 -16.19 -7.65 -5.42
N MET A 166 -15.70 -7.88 -6.64
CA MET A 166 -15.31 -6.82 -7.57
C MET A 166 -16.50 -5.95 -7.93
N ARG A 167 -17.59 -6.55 -8.43
CA ARG A 167 -18.81 -5.84 -8.83
C ARG A 167 -19.35 -4.98 -7.71
N ARG A 168 -19.48 -5.53 -6.49
CA ARG A 168 -19.99 -4.81 -5.34
C ARG A 168 -19.19 -3.54 -5.04
N ASN A 169 -17.87 -3.61 -5.08
CA ASN A 169 -17.02 -2.50 -4.65
C ASN A 169 -16.77 -1.48 -5.77
N THR A 170 -16.53 -1.92 -7.01
CA THR A 170 -16.26 -1.01 -8.12
C THR A 170 -17.53 -0.26 -8.52
N LEU A 171 -18.69 -0.93 -8.58
CA LEU A 171 -19.96 -0.26 -8.93
C LEU A 171 -20.40 0.72 -7.83
N ALA A 172 -20.20 0.40 -6.54
CA ALA A 172 -20.54 1.33 -5.47
C ALA A 172 -19.79 2.67 -5.55
N ILE A 173 -18.53 2.64 -6.00
CA ILE A 173 -17.75 3.87 -6.27
C ILE A 173 -18.39 4.63 -7.44
N VAL A 174 -18.67 3.93 -8.54
CA VAL A 174 -19.26 4.55 -9.73
C VAL A 174 -20.61 5.19 -9.40
N ASP A 175 -21.49 4.45 -8.75
CA ASP A 175 -22.81 4.93 -8.36
C ASP A 175 -22.72 6.15 -7.44
N SER A 176 -21.79 6.15 -6.48
CA SER A 176 -21.58 7.30 -5.58
C SER A 176 -21.09 8.55 -6.32
N VAL A 177 -20.18 8.40 -7.29
CA VAL A 177 -19.68 9.54 -8.08
C VAL A 177 -20.76 10.04 -9.06
N THR A 178 -21.50 9.13 -9.70
CA THR A 178 -22.63 9.48 -10.57
C THR A 178 -23.73 10.20 -9.81
N GLU A 179 -24.06 9.76 -8.60
CA GLU A 179 -25.07 10.43 -7.76
C GLU A 179 -24.70 11.88 -7.46
N LEU A 180 -23.42 12.18 -7.19
CA LEU A 180 -22.96 13.57 -6.98
C LEU A 180 -23.16 14.45 -8.23
N ALA A 181 -22.95 13.86 -9.41
CA ALA A 181 -23.20 14.53 -10.69
C ALA A 181 -24.70 14.80 -10.88
N ASP A 182 -25.54 13.79 -10.66
CA ASP A 182 -26.99 13.85 -10.82
C ASP A 182 -27.64 14.87 -9.87
N LEU A 183 -27.10 15.00 -8.66
CA LEU A 183 -27.51 16.01 -7.68
C LEU A 183 -26.97 17.43 -7.98
N GLY A 184 -26.13 17.58 -9.01
CA GLY A 184 -25.51 18.86 -9.38
C GLY A 184 -24.58 19.42 -8.31
N LEU A 185 -23.97 18.54 -7.50
CA LEU A 185 -23.05 18.93 -6.42
C LEU A 185 -21.63 19.17 -6.92
N ILE A 186 -21.30 18.67 -8.11
CA ILE A 186 -20.01 18.80 -8.80
C ILE A 186 -20.29 19.13 -10.27
N ASN A 187 -19.51 20.02 -10.87
CA ASN A 187 -19.71 20.41 -12.27
C ASN A 187 -19.36 19.28 -13.24
N GLU A 188 -18.23 18.60 -13.00
CA GLU A 188 -17.74 17.51 -13.84
C GLU A 188 -17.38 16.30 -12.95
N ALA A 189 -18.17 15.23 -13.03
CA ALA A 189 -17.92 14.02 -12.26
C ALA A 189 -18.01 12.77 -13.15
N SER A 190 -16.95 11.95 -13.15
CA SER A 190 -16.93 10.68 -13.87
C SER A 190 -16.26 9.58 -13.05
N ALA A 191 -16.80 8.37 -13.19
CA ALA A 191 -16.23 7.16 -12.65
C ALA A 191 -16.37 6.02 -13.65
N GLU A 192 -15.25 5.46 -14.07
CA GLU A 192 -15.19 4.46 -15.16
C GLU A 192 -14.44 3.21 -14.70
N ILE A 193 -14.90 2.05 -15.15
CA ILE A 193 -14.26 0.76 -14.88
C ILE A 193 -13.82 0.14 -16.20
N ARG A 194 -12.56 -0.28 -16.26
CA ARG A 194 -12.02 -1.12 -17.33
C ARG A 194 -11.46 -2.42 -16.77
N VAL A 195 -11.59 -3.48 -17.56
CA VAL A 195 -11.10 -4.82 -17.24
C VAL A 195 -9.97 -5.26 -18.16
N HIS A 196 -9.07 -6.11 -17.64
CA HIS A 196 -7.98 -6.72 -18.39
C HIS A 196 -7.71 -8.17 -17.95
N ASN A 197 -6.99 -8.95 -18.76
CA ASN A 197 -6.75 -10.38 -18.51
C ASN A 197 -5.43 -10.69 -17.78
N VAL A 198 -4.86 -9.71 -17.07
CA VAL A 198 -3.59 -9.89 -16.35
C VAL A 198 -3.91 -10.14 -14.88
N PRO A 199 -3.32 -11.17 -14.24
CA PRO A 199 -3.49 -11.38 -12.80
C PRO A 199 -3.06 -10.13 -12.03
N PRO A 200 -3.86 -9.69 -11.05
CA PRO A 200 -3.52 -8.52 -10.26
C PRO A 200 -2.41 -8.91 -9.27
N THR A 201 -1.14 -8.68 -9.62
CA THR A 201 0.01 -9.00 -8.73
C THR A 201 0.42 -7.83 -7.84
N PHE A 202 -0.21 -6.67 -8.02
CA PHE A 202 -0.04 -5.48 -7.21
C PHE A 202 -1.33 -4.64 -7.18
N LYS A 203 -1.38 -3.69 -6.24
CA LYS A 203 -2.27 -2.53 -6.25
C LYS A 203 -1.47 -1.26 -6.50
N LEU A 204 -2.04 -0.37 -7.27
CA LEU A 204 -1.55 0.97 -7.56
C LEU A 204 -2.71 1.96 -7.36
N TYR A 205 -2.42 3.07 -6.69
CA TYR A 205 -3.28 4.25 -6.62
C TYR A 205 -2.47 5.42 -7.14
N LEU A 206 -3.00 6.15 -8.11
CA LEU A 206 -2.49 7.45 -8.53
C LEU A 206 -3.51 8.48 -8.08
N ILE A 207 -3.04 9.52 -7.38
CA ILE A 207 -3.90 10.53 -6.77
C ILE A 207 -3.42 11.89 -7.25
N ASN A 208 -4.35 12.66 -7.85
CA ASN A 208 -4.15 14.01 -8.36
C ASN A 208 -2.92 14.16 -9.28
N ASP A 209 -2.54 13.09 -9.98
CA ASP A 209 -1.35 13.04 -10.84
C ASP A 209 -0.01 13.35 -10.13
N GLU A 210 -0.02 13.42 -8.80
CA GLU A 210 1.07 13.87 -7.92
C GLU A 210 1.56 12.76 -6.97
N GLU A 211 0.68 11.87 -6.52
CA GLU A 211 1.01 10.82 -5.56
C GLU A 211 0.76 9.43 -6.14
N ALA A 212 1.65 8.49 -5.86
CA ALA A 212 1.52 7.09 -6.20
C ALA A 212 1.66 6.21 -4.95
N PHE A 213 0.69 5.33 -4.73
CA PHE A 213 0.77 4.26 -3.72
C PHE A 213 0.83 2.93 -4.42
N PHE A 214 1.86 2.14 -4.14
CA PHE A 214 2.05 0.83 -4.77
C PHE A 214 2.23 -0.25 -3.71
N GLY A 215 1.63 -1.42 -3.91
CA GLY A 215 1.84 -2.57 -3.03
C GLY A 215 1.72 -3.88 -3.75
N PHE A 216 2.70 -4.78 -3.54
CA PHE A 216 2.65 -6.14 -4.07
C PHE A 216 1.62 -6.98 -3.31
N TYR A 217 0.93 -7.87 -4.03
CA TYR A 217 0.11 -8.89 -3.42
C TYR A 217 0.93 -10.15 -3.15
N PRO A 218 1.27 -10.47 -1.89
CA PRO A 218 1.94 -11.72 -1.59
C PRO A 218 1.03 -12.90 -1.91
N VAL A 219 1.60 -13.88 -2.59
CA VAL A 219 0.95 -15.17 -2.85
C VAL A 219 1.09 -16.03 -1.59
N ARG A 220 -0.02 -16.49 -1.03
CA ARG A 220 -0.05 -17.35 0.17
C ARG A 220 -1.10 -18.42 0.03
N GLU A 221 -0.87 -19.55 0.68
CA GLU A 221 -1.93 -20.54 0.85
C GLU A 221 -3.07 -19.93 1.70
N HIS A 222 -4.29 -20.03 1.18
CA HIS A 222 -5.49 -19.52 1.81
C HIS A 222 -6.66 -20.46 1.46
N VAL A 223 -7.42 -20.84 2.48
CA VAL A 223 -8.62 -21.67 2.30
C VAL A 223 -9.79 -20.74 2.02
N ILE A 224 -10.37 -20.86 0.83
CA ILE A 224 -11.59 -20.14 0.47
C ILE A 224 -12.80 -21.05 0.73
N SER A 225 -13.86 -20.49 1.30
CA SER A 225 -15.17 -21.15 1.39
C SER A 225 -16.21 -20.26 0.72
N TYR A 226 -16.88 -20.79 -0.30
CA TYR A 226 -17.85 -20.05 -1.09
C TYR A 226 -18.89 -21.00 -1.70
N ASP A 227 -20.16 -20.64 -1.62
CA ASP A 227 -21.30 -21.44 -2.14
C ASP A 227 -21.30 -22.90 -1.65
N GLY A 228 -20.93 -23.12 -0.38
CA GLY A 228 -20.83 -24.44 0.23
C GLY A 228 -19.62 -25.28 -0.19
N GLN A 229 -18.78 -24.78 -1.10
CA GLN A 229 -17.53 -25.42 -1.52
C GLN A 229 -16.35 -24.80 -0.76
N THR A 230 -15.34 -25.62 -0.45
CA THR A 230 -14.12 -25.18 0.21
C THR A 230 -12.90 -25.67 -0.57
N GLU A 231 -12.00 -24.74 -0.91
CA GLU A 231 -10.81 -25.02 -1.71
C GLU A 231 -9.58 -24.34 -1.09
N SER A 232 -8.45 -25.05 -1.03
CA SER A 232 -7.15 -24.46 -0.69
C SER A 232 -6.53 -23.86 -1.95
N MET A 233 -6.18 -22.57 -1.89
CA MET A 233 -5.69 -21.80 -3.03
C MET A 233 -4.37 -21.11 -2.68
N TYR A 234 -3.46 -21.00 -3.65
CA TYR A 234 -2.41 -19.98 -3.62
C TYR A 234 -3.04 -18.63 -4.03
N ASP A 235 -3.46 -17.86 -3.04
CA ASP A 235 -4.26 -16.63 -3.16
C ASP A 235 -3.41 -15.34 -3.07
N LEU A 236 -3.91 -14.26 -3.66
CA LEU A 236 -3.30 -12.93 -3.71
C LEU A 236 -3.81 -12.10 -2.52
N MET A 237 -3.01 -12.02 -1.46
CA MET A 237 -3.46 -11.40 -0.21
C MET A 237 -3.31 -9.87 -0.23
N GLY A 238 -4.42 -9.16 -0.46
CA GLY A 238 -4.41 -7.70 -0.66
C GLY A 238 -4.67 -6.80 0.56
N LYS A 239 -5.38 -7.29 1.58
CA LYS A 239 -5.87 -6.46 2.69
C LYS A 239 -4.75 -5.85 3.55
N ASP A 240 -3.72 -6.64 3.83
CA ASP A 240 -2.59 -6.23 4.69
C ASP A 240 -1.30 -5.96 3.90
N ALA A 241 -1.39 -5.87 2.57
CA ALA A 241 -0.24 -5.56 1.73
C ALA A 241 0.26 -4.13 2.01
N ILE A 242 1.54 -4.03 2.35
CA ILE A 242 2.27 -2.78 2.59
C ILE A 242 2.17 -1.90 1.34
N LEU A 243 1.84 -0.63 1.53
CA LEU A 243 1.87 0.38 0.48
C LEU A 243 3.15 1.20 0.61
N PHE A 244 3.89 1.27 -0.48
CA PHE A 244 4.99 2.19 -0.72
C PHE A 244 4.39 3.46 -1.32
N HIS A 245 4.68 4.60 -0.71
CA HIS A 245 4.22 5.89 -1.18
C HIS A 245 5.38 6.59 -1.91
N HIS A 246 5.01 7.30 -2.97
CA HIS A 246 5.88 8.11 -3.81
C HIS A 246 5.13 9.38 -4.17
N SER A 247 5.82 10.52 -4.18
CA SER A 247 5.24 11.82 -4.49
C SER A 247 6.14 12.56 -5.48
N ALA A 248 5.51 13.25 -6.43
CA ALA A 248 6.13 14.19 -7.34
C ALA A 248 6.28 15.54 -6.62
N ASN A 249 7.34 15.70 -5.82
CA ASN A 249 7.73 17.03 -5.32
C ASN A 249 8.53 17.77 -6.41
N ASP A 250 8.62 19.11 -6.29
CA ASP A 250 9.17 20.11 -7.23
C ASP A 250 10.49 19.79 -7.98
N ASP A 251 11.22 18.74 -7.61
CA ASP A 251 12.37 18.22 -8.35
C ASP A 251 11.98 17.00 -9.19
N ASP A 252 11.73 17.23 -10.49
CA ASP A 252 11.39 16.21 -11.50
C ASP A 252 12.45 15.09 -11.61
N THR A 253 13.66 15.31 -11.10
CA THR A 253 14.73 14.30 -11.10
C THR A 253 14.71 13.38 -9.89
N SER A 254 13.82 13.64 -8.92
CA SER A 254 13.70 12.79 -7.73
C SER A 254 13.18 11.39 -8.10
N THR A 255 13.62 10.38 -7.36
CA THR A 255 13.14 8.99 -7.51
C THR A 255 11.62 8.89 -7.31
N GLY A 256 11.03 9.77 -6.49
CA GLY A 256 9.59 9.84 -6.27
C GLY A 256 8.84 10.33 -7.50
N SER A 257 9.26 11.48 -8.06
CA SER A 257 8.68 12.06 -9.27
C SER A 257 8.78 11.11 -10.46
N GLN A 258 9.95 10.51 -10.68
CA GLN A 258 10.13 9.49 -11.73
C GLN A 258 9.22 8.28 -11.54
N TYR A 259 9.01 7.82 -10.30
CA TYR A 259 8.12 6.71 -10.03
C TYR A 259 6.67 7.04 -10.36
N VAL A 260 6.19 8.21 -9.95
CA VAL A 260 4.84 8.69 -10.26
C VAL A 260 4.63 8.75 -11.77
N ASP A 261 5.59 9.30 -12.53
CA ASP A 261 5.52 9.38 -13.99
C ASP A 261 5.51 8.02 -14.67
N GLN A 262 6.36 7.09 -14.23
CA GLN A 262 6.37 5.73 -14.76
C GLN A 262 5.07 4.98 -14.43
N ALA A 263 4.53 5.17 -13.23
CA ALA A 263 3.27 4.56 -12.81
C ALA A 263 2.08 5.10 -13.62
N LYS A 264 2.04 6.41 -13.90
CA LYS A 264 1.07 7.05 -14.80
C LYS A 264 1.19 6.52 -16.23
N THR A 265 2.42 6.45 -16.76
CA THR A 265 2.70 5.93 -18.10
C THR A 265 2.20 4.48 -18.23
N TRP A 266 2.49 3.64 -17.24
CA TRP A 266 2.00 2.27 -17.18
C TRP A 266 0.47 2.22 -17.13
N PHE A 267 -0.16 3.00 -16.24
CA PHE A 267 -1.62 3.01 -16.11
C PHE A 267 -2.29 3.41 -17.42
N GLU A 268 -1.85 4.49 -18.06
CA GLU A 268 -2.39 4.94 -19.34
C GLU A 268 -2.19 3.91 -20.44
N SER A 269 -1.01 3.27 -20.49
CA SER A 269 -0.75 2.21 -21.46
C SER A 269 -1.77 1.07 -21.32
N MET A 270 -2.07 0.64 -20.10
CA MET A 270 -3.02 -0.43 -19.85
C MET A 270 -4.46 0.01 -20.13
N TRP A 271 -4.82 1.21 -19.64
CA TRP A 271 -6.13 1.79 -19.79
C TRP A 271 -6.53 1.95 -21.25
N SER A 272 -5.63 2.47 -22.08
CA SER A 272 -5.91 2.81 -23.49
C SER A 272 -5.73 1.65 -24.47
N SER A 273 -4.93 0.62 -24.14
CA SER A 273 -4.62 -0.48 -25.07
C SER A 273 -5.38 -1.78 -24.79
N VAL A 274 -5.15 -2.39 -23.63
CA VAL A 274 -5.69 -3.72 -23.28
C VAL A 274 -6.91 -3.67 -22.38
N GLY A 275 -7.14 -2.53 -21.73
CA GLY A 275 -8.32 -2.25 -20.93
C GLY A 275 -9.58 -2.22 -21.79
N LYS A 276 -10.61 -2.96 -21.38
CA LYS A 276 -11.91 -3.00 -22.03
C LYS A 276 -12.98 -2.50 -21.08
N ASP A 277 -14.00 -1.86 -21.60
CA ASP A 277 -15.08 -1.33 -20.76
C ASP A 277 -15.76 -2.46 -19.96
N PHE A 278 -15.98 -2.19 -18.68
CA PHE A 278 -16.68 -3.12 -17.80
C PHE A 278 -18.16 -3.19 -18.19
N GLN A 279 -18.62 -4.40 -18.53
CA GLN A 279 -20.03 -4.64 -18.83
C GLN A 279 -20.80 -4.77 -17.52
N ARG A 280 -21.63 -3.76 -17.22
CA ARG A 280 -22.58 -3.77 -16.11
C ARG A 280 -23.59 -4.91 -16.27
#